data_AF-A0A531MP10-F1
#
_entry.id   AF-A0A531MP10-F1
#
_cell.length_a   1.000
_cell.length_b   1.000
_cell.length_c   1.000
_cell.angle_alpha   90.00
_cell.angle_beta   90.00
_cell.angle_gamma   90.00
#
_symmetry.space_group_name_H-M   'P 1'
#
loop_
_entity.id
_entity.type
_entity.pdbx_description
1 polymer ?
#
loop_
_entity_poly.entity_id
_entity_poly.type
_entity_poly.pdbx_seq_one_letter_code
_entity_poly.pdbx_strand_id
1 'polypeptide(L)'
;METLTDRFSLSLDGFSGKTKPSEFLGAGLWAAGQAKVFYAACGDDIMLNICAGLIQMHFDVDTDFIGDQDAEAYLSASSPSQSIAEIDSRAVLDSIYSYPNPKAEEVPGA
;
A
#
# COMPACT_ATOMS: atom_id res chain seq x y z
N MET A 1 10.35 -2.79 21.68
CA MET A 1 10.84 -3.84 20.77
C MET A 1 9.68 -4.80 20.58
N GLU A 2 9.34 -4.99 19.30
CA GLU A 2 8.33 -5.84 18.66
C GLU A 2 6.91 -5.88 19.24
N THR A 3 5.96 -5.30 18.51
CA THR A 3 4.55 -5.71 18.58
C THR A 3 4.03 -6.06 17.20
N LEU A 4 4.77 -6.93 16.49
CA LEU A 4 4.11 -7.82 15.53
C LEU A 4 3.31 -8.80 16.38
N THR A 5 2.01 -8.57 16.49
CA THR A 5 1.14 -9.46 17.29
C THR A 5 1.16 -10.86 16.67
N ASP A 6 1.09 -11.91 17.48
CA ASP A 6 0.98 -13.31 16.99
C ASP A 6 -0.12 -13.46 15.94
N ARG A 7 -1.21 -12.71 16.09
CA ARG A 7 -2.32 -12.66 15.13
C ARG A 7 -1.91 -12.10 13.77
N PHE A 8 -1.07 -11.06 13.74
CA PHE A 8 -0.58 -10.50 12.49
C PHE A 8 0.37 -11.47 11.79
N SER A 9 1.32 -12.08 12.53
CA SER A 9 2.22 -13.10 11.99
C SER A 9 1.47 -14.31 11.44
N LEU A 10 0.42 -14.77 12.14
CA LEU A 10 -0.45 -15.85 11.67
C LEU A 10 -1.27 -15.46 10.43
N SER A 11 -1.65 -14.20 10.29
CA SER A 11 -2.37 -13.75 9.09
C SER A 11 -1.46 -13.48 7.90
N LEU A 12 -0.17 -13.24 8.13
CA LEU A 12 0.84 -13.26 7.05
C LEU A 12 1.08 -14.66 6.50
N ASP A 13 0.77 -15.71 7.27
CA ASP A 13 0.81 -17.10 6.80
C ASP A 13 -0.26 -17.33 5.73
N GLY A 14 0.17 -17.27 4.46
CA GLY A 14 -0.71 -17.32 3.29
C GLY A 14 -0.64 -16.08 2.39
N PHE A 15 0.02 -15.01 2.83
CA PHE A 15 0.34 -13.87 1.97
C PHE A 15 1.70 -14.02 1.30
N SER A 16 1.83 -13.37 0.15
CA SER A 16 3.06 -13.34 -0.64
C SER A 16 3.31 -11.92 -1.15
N GLY A 17 4.47 -11.71 -1.78
CA GLY A 17 4.76 -10.44 -2.47
C GLY A 17 3.71 -10.04 -3.52
N LYS A 18 2.89 -11.00 -4.00
CA LYS A 18 1.84 -10.78 -5.00
C LYS A 18 0.44 -10.60 -4.42
N THR A 19 0.30 -10.67 -3.10
CA THR A 19 -0.98 -10.41 -2.45
C THR A 19 -1.35 -8.94 -2.66
N LYS A 20 -2.56 -8.71 -3.14
CA LYS A 20 -3.02 -7.36 -3.46
C LYS A 20 -3.30 -6.54 -2.19
N PRO A 21 -3.15 -5.21 -2.25
CA PRO A 21 -3.56 -4.31 -1.18
C PRO A 21 -4.99 -4.58 -0.68
N SER A 22 -5.94 -4.79 -1.60
CA SER A 22 -7.35 -5.08 -1.27
C SER A 22 -7.53 -6.41 -0.53
N GLU A 23 -6.69 -7.41 -0.80
CA GLU A 23 -6.71 -8.70 -0.09
C GLU A 23 -6.21 -8.54 1.36
N PHE A 24 -5.16 -7.75 1.58
CA PHE A 24 -4.70 -7.41 2.94
C PHE A 24 -5.80 -6.69 3.74
N LEU A 25 -6.48 -5.72 3.12
CA LEU A 25 -7.59 -4.99 3.75
C LEU A 25 -8.80 -5.89 4.02
N GLY A 26 -9.08 -6.83 3.11
CA GLY A 26 -10.20 -7.78 3.20
C GLY A 26 -9.99 -8.91 4.21
N ALA A 27 -8.75 -9.18 4.62
CA ALA A 27 -8.41 -10.28 5.51
C ALA A 27 -8.80 -10.08 6.99
N GLY A 28 -9.38 -8.92 7.34
CA GLY A 28 -9.82 -8.65 8.71
C GLY A 28 -8.67 -8.51 9.71
N LEU A 29 -7.48 -8.11 9.21
CA LEU A 29 -6.30 -7.77 10.02
C LEU A 29 -6.58 -6.61 10.97
N TRP A 30 -7.40 -5.66 10.53
CA TRP A 30 -7.72 -4.43 11.23
C TRP A 30 -9.22 -4.16 11.21
N ALA A 31 -9.72 -3.45 12.22
CA ALA A 31 -11.12 -2.99 12.19
C ALA A 31 -11.31 -1.90 11.12
N ALA A 32 -12.54 -1.79 10.61
CA ALA A 32 -12.89 -0.74 9.65
C ALA A 32 -12.54 0.65 10.21
N GLY A 33 -11.78 1.43 9.45
CA GLY A 33 -11.29 2.76 9.84
C GLY A 33 -9.96 2.79 10.60
N GLN A 34 -9.38 1.63 10.95
CA GLN A 34 -8.03 1.56 11.52
C GLN A 34 -6.93 1.53 10.46
N ALA A 35 -7.25 1.06 9.25
CA ALA A 35 -6.37 1.10 8.10
C ALA A 35 -6.67 2.33 7.24
N LYS A 36 -5.61 3.02 6.82
CA LYS A 36 -5.63 4.10 5.83
C LYS A 36 -4.74 3.72 4.66
N VAL A 37 -5.22 3.99 3.46
CA VAL A 37 -4.48 3.75 2.22
C VAL A 37 -4.05 5.09 1.65
N PHE A 38 -2.77 5.20 1.31
CA PHE A 38 -2.20 6.35 0.63
C PHE A 38 -1.53 5.86 -0.64
N TYR A 39 -1.58 6.66 -1.69
CA TYR A 39 -0.81 6.42 -2.91
C TYR A 39 -0.36 7.75 -3.49
N ALA A 40 0.84 7.78 -4.06
CA ALA A 40 1.37 8.94 -4.77
C ALA A 40 2.40 8.51 -5.81
N ALA A 41 2.69 9.41 -6.75
CA ALA A 41 3.81 9.26 -7.66
C ALA A 41 5.12 9.43 -6.89
N CYS A 42 6.11 8.59 -7.19
CA CYS A 42 7.46 8.68 -6.66
C CYS A 42 8.47 8.48 -7.80
N GLY A 43 8.88 9.59 -8.42
CA GLY A 43 9.59 9.51 -9.70
C GLY A 43 8.67 8.97 -10.80
N ASP A 44 9.15 7.97 -11.53
CA ASP A 44 8.40 7.33 -12.63
C ASP A 44 7.46 6.21 -12.12
N ASP A 45 7.50 5.92 -10.83
CA ASP A 45 6.74 4.85 -10.19
C ASP A 45 5.54 5.39 -9.40
N ILE A 46 4.59 4.51 -9.06
CA ILE A 46 3.55 4.79 -8.07
C ILE A 46 3.84 3.96 -6.83
N MET A 47 3.88 4.61 -5.67
CA MET A 47 3.96 3.94 -4.39
C MET A 47 2.58 3.90 -3.72
N LEU A 48 2.26 2.78 -3.08
CA LEU A 48 1.11 2.64 -2.20
C LEU A 48 1.56 2.27 -0.79
N ASN A 49 0.95 2.90 0.21
CA ASN A 49 1.17 2.62 1.62
C ASN A 49 -0.15 2.30 2.33
N ILE A 50 -0.22 1.16 3.01
CA ILE A 50 -1.28 0.86 3.98
C ILE A 50 -0.75 1.14 5.38
N CYS A 51 -1.30 2.16 6.03
CA CYS A 51 -1.00 2.51 7.41
C CYS A 51 -2.09 1.97 8.34
N ALA A 52 -1.74 1.09 9.26
CA ALA A 52 -2.68 0.52 10.23
C ALA A 52 -2.07 0.36 11.62
N GLY A 53 -2.41 1.32 12.51
CA GLY A 53 -1.88 1.37 13.86
C GLY A 53 -0.37 1.53 13.89
N LEU A 54 0.35 0.47 14.27
CA LEU A 54 1.81 0.42 14.33
C LEU A 54 2.45 -0.20 13.08
N ILE A 55 1.64 -0.74 12.18
CA ILE A 55 2.10 -1.42 10.98
C ILE A 55 1.95 -0.51 9.77
N GLN A 56 2.96 -0.53 8.91
CA GLN A 56 2.89 0.02 7.56
C GLN A 56 3.29 -1.05 6.55
N MET A 57 2.63 -1.05 5.40
CA MET A 57 2.93 -1.94 4.28
C MET A 57 3.14 -1.10 3.03
N HIS A 58 4.34 -1.18 2.46
CA HIS A 58 4.70 -0.49 1.24
C HIS A 58 4.56 -1.43 0.05
N PHE A 59 3.96 -0.90 -0.99
CA PHE A 59 3.77 -1.59 -2.25
C PHE A 59 4.33 -0.72 -3.36
N ASP A 60 5.06 -1.37 -4.26
CA ASP A 60 5.50 -0.80 -5.51
C ASP A 60 4.47 -1.15 -6.58
N VAL A 61 4.09 -0.18 -7.40
CA VAL A 61 3.14 -0.36 -8.48
C VAL A 61 3.89 -0.20 -9.80
N ASP A 62 3.92 -1.27 -10.58
CA ASP A 62 4.51 -1.24 -11.92
C ASP A 62 3.73 -0.26 -12.82
N THR A 63 4.43 0.76 -13.33
CA THR A 63 3.90 1.83 -14.18
C THR A 63 4.07 1.59 -15.67
N ASP A 64 4.40 0.36 -16.10
CA ASP A 64 4.54 -0.02 -17.52
C ASP A 64 3.33 0.33 -18.42
N PHE A 65 2.16 0.49 -17.82
CA PHE A 65 0.90 0.85 -18.47
C PHE A 65 0.75 2.35 -18.73
N ILE A 66 1.59 3.16 -18.10
CA ILE A 66 1.67 4.61 -18.29
C ILE A 66 2.63 4.85 -19.45
N GLY A 67 2.09 5.23 -20.61
CA GLY A 67 2.85 5.23 -21.87
C GLY A 67 4.06 6.17 -21.91
N ASP A 68 4.06 7.23 -21.12
CA ASP A 68 5.17 8.18 -20.92
C ASP A 68 5.88 7.99 -19.57
N GLN A 69 5.46 7.00 -18.78
CA GLN A 69 5.90 6.74 -17.40
C GLN A 69 5.75 7.95 -16.46
N ASP A 70 4.92 8.92 -16.83
CA ASP A 70 4.61 10.08 -15.99
C ASP A 70 3.51 9.73 -15.00
N ALA A 71 3.91 9.13 -13.88
CA ALA A 71 3.03 8.73 -12.79
C ALA A 71 2.22 9.91 -12.22
N GLU A 72 2.81 11.11 -12.16
CA GLU A 72 2.14 12.31 -11.64
C GLU A 72 1.02 12.77 -12.58
N ALA A 73 1.31 12.84 -13.88
CA ALA A 73 0.31 13.17 -14.91
C ALA A 73 -0.81 12.13 -14.96
N TYR A 74 -0.47 10.85 -14.88
CA TYR A 74 -1.46 9.77 -14.84
C TYR A 74 -2.41 9.90 -13.64
N LEU A 75 -1.88 10.09 -12.43
CA LEU A 75 -2.69 10.23 -11.21
C LEU A 75 -3.57 11.48 -11.25
N SER A 76 -3.07 12.56 -11.86
CA SER A 76 -3.81 13.83 -12.00
C SER A 76 -4.94 13.76 -13.03
N ALA A 77 -4.77 12.99 -14.11
CA ALA A 77 -5.75 12.85 -15.19
C ALA A 77 -6.79 11.74 -14.93
N SER A 78 -6.45 10.75 -14.10
CA SER A 78 -7.29 9.59 -13.84
C SER A 78 -8.36 9.86 -12.79
N SER A 79 -9.52 9.20 -12.92
CA SER A 79 -10.50 9.20 -11.84
C SER A 79 -9.99 8.36 -10.66
N PRO A 80 -10.31 8.71 -9.39
CA PRO A 80 -9.85 7.95 -8.23
C PRO A 80 -10.20 6.46 -8.30
N SER A 81 -11.37 6.10 -8.82
CA SER A 81 -11.78 4.71 -8.97
C SER A 81 -10.93 3.94 -9.99
N GLN A 82 -10.51 4.58 -11.08
CA GLN A 82 -9.64 3.95 -12.07
C GLN A 82 -8.23 3.78 -11.51
N SER A 83 -7.67 4.83 -10.89
CA SER A 83 -6.34 4.77 -10.29
C SER A 83 -6.27 3.66 -9.23
N ILE A 84 -7.25 3.58 -8.34
CA ILE A 84 -7.29 2.55 -7.29
C ILE A 84 -7.35 1.14 -7.90
N ALA A 85 -8.15 0.93 -8.95
CA ALA A 85 -8.28 -0.39 -9.56
C ALA A 85 -6.98 -0.85 -10.25
N GLU A 86 -6.33 0.05 -11.00
CA GLU A 86 -5.04 -0.25 -11.64
C GLU A 86 -3.95 -0.49 -10.59
N ILE A 87 -3.83 0.41 -9.61
CA ILE A 87 -2.87 0.30 -8.50
C ILE A 87 -3.04 -1.03 -7.76
N ASP A 88 -4.26 -1.37 -7.35
CA ASP A 88 -4.53 -2.62 -6.62
C ASP A 88 -4.15 -3.87 -7.43
N SER A 89 -4.37 -3.84 -8.75
CA SER A 89 -4.09 -4.98 -9.62
C SER A 89 -2.61 -5.21 -9.90
N ARG A 90 -1.78 -4.17 -9.74
CA ARG A 90 -0.36 -4.14 -10.13
C ARG A 90 0.59 -3.99 -8.94
N ALA A 91 0.07 -3.64 -7.77
CA ALA A 91 0.83 -3.49 -6.55
C ALA A 91 1.51 -4.81 -6.14
N VAL A 92 2.81 -4.72 -5.90
CA VAL A 92 3.66 -5.78 -5.34
C VAL A 92 4.10 -5.32 -3.96
N LEU A 93 3.91 -6.17 -2.96
CA LEU A 93 4.39 -5.88 -1.62
C LEU A 93 5.92 -5.87 -1.62
N ASP A 94 6.50 -4.72 -1.31
CA ASP A 94 7.94 -4.52 -1.15
C ASP A 94 8.37 -4.80 0.29
N SER A 95 7.75 -4.07 1.24
CA SER A 95 8.21 -4.08 2.63
C SER A 95 7.08 -3.89 3.65
N ILE A 96 7.27 -4.49 4.83
CA ILE A 96 6.39 -4.34 6.00
C ILE A 96 7.21 -3.77 7.15
N TYR A 97 6.75 -2.66 7.71
CA TYR A 97 7.36 -2.00 8.85
C TYR A 97 6.48 -2.10 10.09
N SER A 98 7.12 -2.25 11.25
CA SER A 98 6.48 -2.11 12.55
C SER A 98 7.16 -1.00 13.35
N TYR A 99 6.38 -0.02 13.77
CA TYR A 99 6.85 1.14 14.50
C TYR A 99 6.48 1.06 15.99
N PRO A 100 7.32 1.59 16.90
CA PRO A 100 7.02 1.59 18.32
C PRO A 100 5.88 2.55 18.70
N ASN A 101 5.58 3.54 17.85
CA ASN A 101 4.45 4.46 17.98
C ASN A 101 3.80 4.62 16.60
N PRO A 102 2.49 4.98 16.52
CA PRO A 102 1.83 5.19 15.24
C PRO A 102 2.55 6.29 14.47
N LYS A 103 3.16 5.93 13.35
CA LYS A 103 3.71 6.87 12.39
C LYS A 103 2.72 6.95 11.23
N ALA A 104 2.28 8.15 10.87
CA ALA A 104 1.74 8.38 9.54
C ALA A 104 2.96 8.71 8.69
N GLU A 105 3.47 7.75 7.93
CA GLU A 105 4.49 8.09 6.95
C GLU A 105 3.72 8.56 5.70
N GLU A 106 3.84 9.86 5.45
CA GLU A 106 3.35 10.50 4.23
C GLU A 106 4.13 9.92 3.06
N VAL A 107 3.41 9.50 2.01
CA VAL A 107 4.06 9.10 0.77
C VAL A 107 4.85 10.33 0.27
N PRO A 108 6.13 10.19 -0.15
CA PRO A 108 6.91 11.33 -0.61
C PRO A 108 6.16 12.05 -1.74
N GLY A 109 5.84 13.34 -1.55
CA GLY A 109 5.15 14.16 -2.56
C GLY A 109 3.69 14.55 -2.24
N ALA A 110 3.16 14.22 -1.05
CA ALA A 110 1.88 14.74 -0.56
C ALA A 110 1.94 16.20 -0.09
#